data_AF-G4ZMS3-F1
#
_entry.id   AF-G4ZMS3-F1
#
_cell.length_a   1.000
_cell.length_b   1.000
_cell.length_c   1.000
_cell.angle_alpha   90.00
_cell.angle_beta   90.00
_cell.angle_gamma   90.00
#
_symmetry.space_group_name_H-M   'P 1'
#
loop_
_entity.id
_entity.type
_entity.pdbx_description
1 polymer ?
#
loop_
_entity_poly.entity_id
_entity_poly.type
_entity_poly.pdbx_seq_one_letter_code
_entity_poly.pdbx_strand_id
1 'polypeptide(L)'
;MKAESAISDLLMKCEEQGVQLPDNPWQALREAIAALRNTKHQGLGYLQIPKAFEQLKAKFNAEDNAAEAKPAAAAASPRLTRRQKRTLMQDMPSKRARRNLIPESDSDSDEAPGNQSGLVTAMSPVASSKKTKYQKKSRLQEQVEALPASRDENQPLVDQLVQLGQYEMHHGHSQRGLSRFRAAKEIRDSKMVITSGAQAKKLERVGTAVATKVDQLLNEGLAAALSEYEGDEEALPVAK
;
A
#
# COMPACT_ATOMS: atom_id res chain seq x y z
N MET A 1 14.25 29.24 7.19
CA MET A 1 15.24 28.20 6.81
C MET A 1 14.55 27.24 5.86
N LYS A 2 15.07 27.09 4.63
CA LYS A 2 14.58 26.06 3.70
C LYS A 2 15.14 24.71 4.16
N ALA A 3 14.40 23.62 4.00
CA ALA A 3 14.82 22.30 4.48
C ALA A 3 16.12 21.83 3.80
N GLU A 4 16.29 22.16 2.53
CA GLU A 4 17.48 21.84 1.73
C GLU A 4 18.74 22.49 2.29
N SER A 5 18.69 23.78 2.64
CA SER A 5 19.85 24.48 3.21
C SER A 5 20.25 23.89 4.57
N ALA A 6 19.27 23.50 5.39
CA ALA A 6 19.55 22.87 6.69
C ALA A 6 20.17 21.47 6.58
N ILE A 7 19.88 20.74 5.50
CA ILE A 7 20.50 19.43 5.22
C ILE A 7 21.94 19.63 4.75
N SER A 8 22.18 20.55 3.81
CA SER A 8 23.53 20.88 3.35
C SER A 8 24.41 21.38 4.50
N ASP A 9 23.89 22.27 5.35
CA ASP A 9 24.60 22.78 6.52
C ASP A 9 24.93 21.68 7.54
N LEU A 10 24.07 20.67 7.66
CA LEU A 10 24.30 19.52 8.56
C LEU A 10 25.39 18.60 8.01
N LEU A 11 25.33 18.28 6.71
CA LEU A 11 26.32 17.40 6.07
C LEU A 11 27.72 18.04 6.05
N MET A 12 27.83 19.33 5.75
CA MET A 12 29.11 20.05 5.85
C MET A 12 29.70 19.97 7.27
N LYS A 13 28.87 20.10 8.31
CA LYS A 13 29.34 19.95 9.71
C LYS A 13 29.78 18.54 10.07
N CYS A 14 29.15 17.52 9.48
CA CYS A 14 29.60 16.14 9.62
C CYS A 14 30.98 15.93 9.00
N GLU A 15 31.22 16.50 7.82
CA GLU A 15 32.53 16.45 7.15
C GLU A 15 33.60 17.22 7.95
N GLU A 16 33.30 18.44 8.41
CA GLU A 16 34.23 19.26 9.21
C GLU A 16 34.65 18.59 10.53
N GLN A 17 33.75 17.83 11.17
CA GLN A 17 34.02 17.14 12.43
C GLN A 17 34.41 15.66 12.26
N GLY A 18 34.59 15.19 11.02
CA GLY A 18 35.00 13.82 10.72
C GLY A 18 33.99 12.77 11.20
N VAL A 19 32.69 13.07 11.16
CA VAL A 19 31.65 12.07 11.45
C VAL A 19 31.56 11.12 10.25
N GLN A 20 31.82 9.83 10.47
CA GLN A 20 31.78 8.81 9.41
C GLN A 20 30.32 8.53 8.99
N LEU A 21 29.85 9.27 7.98
CA LEU A 21 28.55 8.98 7.37
C LEU A 21 28.66 7.73 6.48
N PRO A 22 27.55 7.01 6.25
CA PRO A 22 27.54 5.86 5.35
C PRO A 22 28.07 6.19 3.95
N ASP A 23 28.87 5.29 3.36
CA ASP A 23 29.46 5.44 2.02
C ASP A 23 28.40 5.68 0.93
N ASN A 24 27.20 5.16 1.13
CA ASN A 24 26.09 5.37 0.20
C ASN A 24 25.50 6.78 0.40
N PRO A 25 25.57 7.68 -0.60
CA PRO A 25 25.13 9.06 -0.47
C PRO A 25 23.63 9.18 -0.19
N TRP A 26 22.82 8.23 -0.68
CA TRP A 26 21.39 8.20 -0.39
C TRP A 26 21.12 7.78 1.06
N GLN A 27 21.91 6.86 1.61
CA GLN A 27 21.76 6.45 3.01
C GLN A 27 22.15 7.59 3.96
N ALA A 28 23.27 8.27 3.68
CA ALA A 28 23.69 9.46 4.42
C ALA A 28 22.62 10.57 4.41
N LEU A 29 22.02 10.83 3.24
CA LEU A 29 20.94 11.81 3.10
C LEU A 29 19.69 11.42 3.89
N ARG A 30 19.30 10.14 3.88
CA ARG A 30 18.15 9.63 4.66
C ARG A 30 18.36 9.81 6.15
N GLU A 31 19.55 9.48 6.66
CA GLU A 31 19.88 9.63 8.09
C GLU A 31 19.93 11.10 8.51
N ALA A 32 20.49 11.98 7.68
CA ALA A 32 20.48 13.43 7.94
C ALA A 32 19.04 13.99 8.02
N ILE A 33 18.16 13.59 7.11
CA ILE A 33 16.74 13.97 7.14
C ILE A 33 16.05 13.41 8.40
N ALA A 34 16.33 12.16 8.77
CA ALA A 34 15.76 11.54 9.96
C ALA A 34 16.18 12.28 11.24
N ALA A 35 17.46 12.60 11.40
CA ALA A 35 18.00 13.34 12.54
C ALA A 35 17.37 14.75 12.64
N LEU A 36 17.22 15.46 11.53
CA LEU A 36 16.56 16.78 11.49
C LEU A 36 15.07 16.72 11.87
N ARG A 37 14.37 15.65 11.47
CA ARG A 37 12.96 15.46 11.85
C ARG A 37 12.78 15.17 13.34
N ASN A 38 13.68 14.36 13.90
CA ASN A 38 13.64 13.98 15.32
C ASN A 38 14.02 15.12 16.25
N THR A 39 14.76 16.12 15.77
CA THR A 39 15.24 17.26 16.55
C THR A 39 14.47 18.55 16.30
N LYS A 40 13.35 18.46 15.57
CA LYS A 40 12.48 19.61 15.31
C LYS A 40 11.86 20.13 16.61
N HIS A 41 11.94 21.44 16.84
CA HIS A 41 11.30 22.06 18.00
C HIS A 41 9.77 22.03 17.84
N GLN A 42 9.08 21.24 18.66
CA GLN A 42 7.62 21.04 18.56
C GLN A 42 6.82 22.34 18.68
N GLY A 43 7.34 23.35 19.39
CA GLY A 43 6.63 24.63 19.59
C GLY A 43 6.92 25.73 18.56
N LEU A 44 8.01 25.64 17.78
CA LEU A 44 8.44 26.74 16.90
C LEU A 44 8.74 26.30 15.46
N GLY A 45 8.70 24.99 15.18
CA GLY A 45 8.84 24.46 13.82
C GLY A 45 10.24 24.53 13.20
N TYR A 46 11.21 25.14 13.89
CA TYR A 46 12.60 25.23 13.42
C TYR A 46 13.35 23.90 13.56
N LEU A 47 14.18 23.61 12.56
CA LEU A 47 15.10 22.49 12.55
C LEU A 47 16.32 22.82 13.43
N GLN A 48 16.68 21.93 14.35
CA GLN A 48 17.82 22.12 15.24
C GLN A 48 19.04 21.36 14.70
N ILE A 49 19.75 22.00 13.77
CA ILE A 49 21.00 21.48 13.19
C ILE A 49 21.99 20.99 14.26
N PRO A 50 22.29 21.72 15.36
CA PRO A 50 23.25 21.24 16.36
C PRO A 50 22.81 19.97 17.09
N LYS A 51 21.51 19.80 17.39
CA LYS A 51 21.02 18.56 18.01
C LYS A 51 20.99 17.40 17.02
N ALA A 52 20.64 17.67 15.76
CA ALA A 52 20.68 16.66 14.71
C ALA A 52 22.11 16.14 14.50
N PHE A 53 23.08 17.06 14.54
CA PHE A 53 24.49 16.74 14.48
C PHE A 53 24.95 15.86 15.65
N GLU A 54 24.59 16.21 16.90
CA GLU A 54 24.90 15.35 18.06
C GLU A 54 24.29 13.95 17.95
N GLN A 55 23.08 13.82 17.41
CA GLN A 55 22.46 12.52 17.15
C GLN A 55 23.24 11.70 16.12
N LEU A 56 23.70 12.31 15.02
CA LEU A 56 24.52 11.63 14.02
C LEU A 56 25.89 11.24 14.59
N LYS A 57 26.51 12.13 15.36
CA LYS A 57 27.77 11.87 16.04
C LYS A 57 27.66 10.70 17.00
N ALA A 58 26.58 10.63 17.80
CA ALA A 58 26.35 9.52 18.73
C ALA A 58 26.10 8.19 18.01
N LYS A 59 25.46 8.21 16.83
CA LYS A 59 25.20 7.02 16.05
C LYS A 59 26.45 6.48 15.34
N PHE A 60 27.21 7.34 14.67
CA PHE A 60 28.25 6.90 13.75
C PHE A 60 29.66 6.94 14.32
N ASN A 61 29.96 7.81 15.30
CA ASN A 61 31.26 7.78 15.97
C ASN A 61 31.34 6.72 17.09
N ALA A 62 30.25 6.02 17.36
CA ALA A 62 30.24 4.89 18.30
C ALA A 62 30.62 3.56 17.61
N GLU A 63 30.54 3.46 16.28
CA GLU A 63 30.74 2.19 15.58
C GLU A 63 32.23 1.81 15.39
N ASP A 64 33.17 2.76 15.52
CA ASP A 64 34.62 2.49 15.47
C ASP A 64 35.24 2.06 16.82
N ASN A 65 34.49 2.11 17.93
CA ASN A 65 35.00 1.80 19.27
C ASN A 65 34.06 0.89 20.10
N ALA A 66 33.34 -0.02 19.43
CA ALA A 66 32.40 -0.93 20.10
C ALA A 66 32.68 -2.43 19.87
N ALA A 67 33.96 -2.80 19.79
CA ALA A 67 34.38 -4.12 20.27
C ALA A 67 34.59 -4.01 21.80
N GLU A 68 33.84 -4.82 22.56
CA GLU A 68 33.83 -4.96 24.03
C GLU A 68 33.04 -3.90 24.84
N ALA A 69 31.76 -4.22 25.13
CA ALA A 69 31.32 -4.59 26.49
C ALA A 69 29.78 -4.52 26.64
N LYS A 70 29.18 -5.68 26.95
CA LYS A 70 27.96 -5.78 27.80
C LYS A 70 28.43 -6.19 29.21
N PRO A 71 27.62 -6.17 30.30
CA PRO A 71 26.20 -5.80 30.45
C PRO A 71 25.88 -4.93 31.71
N ALA A 72 24.58 -4.67 31.91
CA ALA A 72 23.87 -4.55 33.21
C ALA A 72 23.23 -3.18 33.57
N ALA A 73 21.89 -3.19 33.47
CA ALA A 73 20.90 -2.71 34.43
C ALA A 73 21.11 -1.39 35.20
N ALA A 74 20.16 -0.45 35.04
CA ALA A 74 19.16 -0.16 36.09
C ALA A 74 18.16 0.95 35.68
N ALA A 75 16.89 0.68 35.99
CA ALA A 75 15.86 1.62 36.47
C ALA A 75 15.41 2.80 35.59
N ALA A 76 14.17 2.72 35.08
CA ALA A 76 13.01 3.29 35.77
C ALA A 76 11.81 3.41 34.80
N SER A 77 10.75 2.64 35.05
CA SER A 77 9.42 2.96 34.50
C SER A 77 8.87 4.21 35.21
N PRO A 78 8.05 5.00 34.52
CA PRO A 78 6.72 5.25 35.07
C PRO A 78 5.61 5.04 34.05
N ARG A 79 4.71 4.11 34.41
CA ARG A 79 3.24 4.21 34.35
C ARG A 79 2.63 4.85 33.11
N LEU A 80 2.14 3.97 32.22
CA LEU A 80 1.07 4.25 31.27
C LEU A 80 -0.16 4.82 32.02
N THR A 81 -0.41 6.12 31.88
CA THR A 81 -1.69 6.70 32.25
C THR A 81 -2.70 6.43 31.14
N ARG A 82 -3.56 5.44 31.43
CA ARG A 82 -4.87 5.20 30.82
C ARG A 82 -5.66 6.51 30.78
N ARG A 83 -5.71 7.18 29.62
CA ARG A 83 -6.60 8.33 29.40
C ARG A 83 -7.92 7.88 28.78
N GLN A 84 -8.96 8.44 29.35
CA GLN A 84 -10.32 7.94 29.41
C GLN A 84 -11.10 8.17 28.11
N LYS A 85 -11.99 7.21 27.84
CA LYS A 85 -13.23 7.43 27.09
C LYS A 85 -13.93 8.67 27.65
N ARG A 86 -14.14 9.70 26.83
CA ARG A 86 -15.25 10.64 27.01
C ARG A 86 -16.24 10.39 25.88
N THR A 87 -17.33 9.76 26.27
CA THR A 87 -18.65 9.85 25.68
C THR A 87 -19.07 11.32 25.63
N LEU A 88 -19.27 11.86 24.43
CA LEU A 88 -20.09 13.04 24.21
C LEU A 88 -21.35 12.54 23.50
N MET A 89 -22.44 12.46 24.25
CA MET A 89 -23.74 12.07 23.73
C MET A 89 -24.39 13.22 22.94
N GLN A 90 -25.15 12.80 21.92
CA GLN A 90 -26.41 13.39 21.48
C GLN A 90 -26.37 14.82 20.94
N ASP A 91 -26.23 14.92 19.62
CA ASP A 91 -27.29 15.49 18.79
C ASP A 91 -26.98 15.27 17.31
N MET A 92 -27.76 14.40 16.66
CA MET A 92 -28.08 14.54 15.23
C MET A 92 -29.17 13.52 14.82
N PRO A 93 -30.34 13.98 14.35
CA PRO A 93 -31.46 13.11 13.99
C PRO A 93 -31.22 12.35 12.67
N SER A 94 -31.33 11.02 12.76
CA SER A 94 -31.35 10.10 11.63
C SER A 94 -32.57 10.34 10.74
N LYS A 95 -32.36 10.94 9.56
CA LYS A 95 -33.35 11.00 8.46
C LYS A 95 -32.84 10.28 7.22
N ARG A 96 -33.75 9.49 6.64
CA ARG A 96 -33.72 8.75 5.36
C ARG A 96 -33.18 7.32 5.37
N ALA A 97 -33.88 6.46 6.11
CA ALA A 97 -34.20 5.13 5.56
C ALA A 97 -35.37 5.31 4.57
N ARG A 98 -35.06 5.51 3.29
CA ARG A 98 -36.05 5.37 2.22
C ARG A 98 -36.07 3.91 1.79
N ARG A 99 -37.22 3.30 2.06
CA ARG A 99 -37.86 2.19 1.32
C ARG A 99 -37.13 1.80 0.04
N ASN A 100 -36.60 0.58 0.02
CA ASN A 100 -36.64 -0.22 -1.19
C ASN A 100 -37.69 -1.30 -0.95
N LEU A 101 -38.89 -0.99 -1.45
CA LEU A 101 -39.93 -1.96 -1.73
C LEU A 101 -39.35 -3.00 -2.70
N ILE A 102 -39.40 -4.26 -2.30
CA ILE A 102 -39.36 -5.41 -3.18
C ILE A 102 -40.78 -5.53 -3.74
N PRO A 103 -41.02 -5.39 -5.06
CA PRO A 103 -42.25 -5.89 -5.64
C PRO A 103 -42.07 -7.40 -5.84
N GLU A 104 -42.85 -8.18 -5.10
CA GLU A 104 -43.23 -9.51 -5.52
C GLU A 104 -44.02 -9.36 -6.83
N SER A 105 -43.61 -10.08 -7.86
CA SER A 105 -44.43 -10.33 -9.03
C SER A 105 -44.74 -11.80 -9.04
N ASP A 106 -45.96 -12.09 -8.60
CA ASP A 106 -46.70 -13.30 -8.92
C ASP A 106 -46.75 -13.45 -10.44
N SER A 107 -46.24 -14.56 -10.95
CA SER A 107 -46.53 -15.02 -12.29
C SER A 107 -46.82 -16.50 -12.22
N ASP A 108 -48.06 -16.79 -11.81
CA ASP A 108 -48.76 -18.03 -12.07
C ASP A 108 -48.84 -18.27 -13.58
N SER A 109 -48.34 -19.41 -14.03
CA SER A 109 -48.71 -20.00 -15.32
C SER A 109 -48.47 -21.50 -15.21
N ASP A 110 -49.58 -22.18 -14.94
CA ASP A 110 -49.82 -23.61 -15.02
C ASP A 110 -49.49 -24.22 -16.39
N GLU A 111 -49.50 -25.56 -16.37
CA GLU A 111 -49.57 -26.52 -17.48
C GLU A 111 -48.23 -27.09 -17.99
N ALA A 112 -47.88 -28.21 -17.36
CA ALA A 112 -47.27 -29.37 -18.02
C ALA A 112 -48.13 -29.84 -19.22
N PRO A 113 -47.57 -30.60 -20.19
CA PRO A 113 -47.58 -32.06 -20.01
C PRO A 113 -46.42 -32.81 -20.70
N GLY A 114 -46.24 -34.08 -20.31
CA GLY A 114 -45.71 -35.14 -21.19
C GLY A 114 -44.22 -35.50 -21.01
N ASN A 115 -43.82 -36.32 -20.04
CA ASN A 115 -43.82 -37.79 -20.09
C ASN A 115 -42.72 -38.40 -21.01
N GLN A 116 -41.61 -38.88 -20.43
CA GLN A 116 -41.16 -40.29 -20.46
C GLN A 116 -39.64 -40.48 -20.21
N SER A 117 -39.37 -41.31 -19.20
CA SER A 117 -38.38 -42.41 -19.16
C SER A 117 -36.88 -42.11 -19.28
N GLY A 118 -36.13 -42.48 -18.24
CA GLY A 118 -34.67 -42.50 -18.26
C GLY A 118 -34.02 -42.73 -16.90
N LEU A 119 -34.38 -43.83 -16.22
CA LEU A 119 -33.66 -44.35 -15.06
C LEU A 119 -32.23 -44.74 -15.47
N VAL A 120 -31.22 -43.98 -15.04
CA VAL A 120 -29.86 -44.48 -14.82
C VAL A 120 -29.24 -43.83 -13.58
N THR A 121 -29.45 -44.51 -12.45
CA THR A 121 -28.56 -44.41 -11.30
C THR A 121 -27.37 -45.33 -11.56
N ALA A 122 -26.16 -44.80 -11.74
CA ALA A 122 -24.92 -45.48 -11.35
C ALA A 122 -23.68 -44.61 -11.57
N MET A 123 -22.99 -44.36 -10.45
CA MET A 123 -21.53 -44.25 -10.33
C MET A 123 -20.86 -42.95 -10.78
N SER A 124 -20.67 -42.08 -9.79
CA SER A 124 -19.45 -41.28 -9.65
C SER A 124 -18.20 -42.16 -9.75
N PRO A 125 -17.14 -41.66 -10.40
CA PRO A 125 -15.80 -41.81 -9.87
C PRO A 125 -15.37 -40.49 -9.23
N VAL A 126 -15.07 -40.58 -7.94
CA VAL A 126 -14.32 -39.61 -7.16
C VAL A 126 -12.92 -39.48 -7.79
N ALA A 127 -12.75 -38.50 -8.66
CA ALA A 127 -11.44 -37.96 -8.99
C ALA A 127 -11.22 -36.73 -8.10
N SER A 128 -10.53 -36.98 -6.98
CA SER A 128 -9.95 -35.99 -6.09
C SER A 128 -8.96 -35.11 -6.88
N SER A 129 -9.49 -34.16 -7.63
CA SER A 129 -8.72 -33.03 -8.13
C SER A 129 -8.63 -32.07 -6.96
N LYS A 130 -7.45 -31.99 -6.33
CA LYS A 130 -7.09 -30.94 -5.38
C LYS A 130 -7.63 -29.62 -5.92
N LYS A 131 -8.72 -29.11 -5.31
CA LYS A 131 -9.28 -27.80 -5.62
C LYS A 131 -8.21 -26.79 -5.23
N THR A 132 -7.31 -26.46 -6.14
CA THR A 132 -6.65 -25.16 -6.13
C THR A 132 -7.78 -24.16 -6.05
N LYS A 133 -7.87 -23.49 -4.90
CA LYS A 133 -8.89 -22.50 -4.60
C LYS A 133 -8.74 -21.42 -5.67
N TYR A 134 -9.48 -21.53 -6.78
CA TYR A 134 -9.56 -20.50 -7.80
C TYR A 134 -10.10 -19.27 -7.09
N GLN A 135 -9.20 -18.40 -6.68
CA GLN A 135 -9.54 -17.14 -6.05
C GLN A 135 -10.38 -16.41 -7.09
N LYS A 136 -11.64 -16.14 -6.75
CA LYS A 136 -12.56 -15.49 -7.68
C LYS A 136 -11.94 -14.14 -8.06
N LYS A 137 -11.63 -13.96 -9.35
CA LYS A 137 -11.19 -12.67 -9.88
C LYS A 137 -12.21 -11.60 -9.50
N SER A 138 -11.75 -10.40 -9.18
CA SER A 138 -12.69 -9.32 -8.92
C SER A 138 -13.43 -8.98 -10.21
N ARG A 139 -14.71 -8.57 -10.11
CA ARG A 139 -15.49 -8.13 -11.28
C ARG A 139 -14.78 -7.00 -12.05
N LEU A 140 -13.98 -6.17 -11.37
CA LEU A 140 -13.20 -5.12 -12.01
C LEU A 140 -11.98 -5.67 -12.76
N GLN A 141 -11.29 -6.66 -12.22
CA GLN A 141 -10.19 -7.33 -12.91
C GLN A 141 -10.68 -7.95 -14.22
N GLU A 142 -11.77 -8.71 -14.15
CA GLU A 142 -12.38 -9.32 -15.33
C GLU A 142 -12.79 -8.27 -16.36
N GLN A 143 -13.39 -7.15 -15.92
CA GLN A 143 -13.72 -6.05 -16.82
C GLN A 143 -12.50 -5.49 -17.51
N VAL A 144 -11.37 -5.30 -16.82
CA VAL A 144 -10.14 -4.73 -17.39
C VAL A 144 -9.52 -5.68 -18.40
N GLU A 145 -9.40 -6.97 -18.04
CA GLU A 145 -8.80 -8.02 -18.87
C GLU A 145 -9.66 -8.41 -20.09
N ALA A 146 -10.98 -8.18 -20.04
CA ALA A 146 -11.90 -8.60 -21.10
C ALA A 146 -11.68 -7.86 -22.44
N LEU A 147 -11.09 -6.66 -22.41
CA LEU A 147 -10.88 -5.83 -23.59
C LEU A 147 -9.44 -5.30 -23.60
N PRO A 148 -8.79 -5.24 -24.77
CA PRO A 148 -7.49 -4.59 -24.88
C PRO A 148 -7.61 -3.08 -24.65
N ALA A 149 -6.46 -2.45 -24.40
CA ALA A 149 -6.33 -1.02 -24.28
C ALA A 149 -6.70 -0.32 -25.59
N SER A 150 -7.36 0.83 -25.47
CA SER A 150 -7.69 1.69 -26.62
C SER A 150 -6.42 2.15 -27.37
N ARG A 151 -5.28 2.15 -26.67
CA ARG A 151 -3.94 2.37 -27.20
C ARG A 151 -3.07 1.17 -26.83
N ASP A 152 -2.50 0.52 -27.82
CA ASP A 152 -1.65 -0.66 -27.62
C ASP A 152 -0.44 -0.37 -26.71
N GLU A 153 0.09 0.85 -26.77
CA GLU A 153 1.19 1.32 -25.91
C GLU A 153 0.86 1.31 -24.42
N ASN A 154 -0.43 1.47 -24.07
CA ASN A 154 -0.88 1.44 -22.67
C ASN A 154 -1.10 0.02 -22.15
N GLN A 155 -1.20 -0.98 -23.02
CA GLN A 155 -1.45 -2.37 -22.65
C GLN A 155 -0.46 -2.91 -21.60
N PRO A 156 0.88 -2.79 -21.76
CA PRO A 156 1.82 -3.31 -20.77
C PRO A 156 1.64 -2.63 -19.40
N LEU A 157 1.33 -1.33 -19.37
CA LEU A 157 1.07 -0.61 -18.12
C LEU A 157 -0.22 -1.08 -17.44
N VAL A 158 -1.28 -1.34 -18.23
CA VAL A 158 -2.55 -1.89 -17.74
C VAL A 158 -2.33 -3.27 -17.13
N ASP A 159 -1.60 -4.15 -17.82
CA ASP A 159 -1.31 -5.51 -17.36
C ASP A 159 -0.52 -5.48 -16.04
N GLN A 160 0.49 -4.62 -15.94
CA GLN A 160 1.26 -4.43 -14.70
C GLN A 160 0.40 -3.91 -13.54
N LEU A 161 -0.48 -2.94 -13.79
CA LEU A 161 -1.40 -2.44 -12.75
C LEU A 161 -2.38 -3.51 -12.27
N VAL A 162 -2.84 -4.39 -13.17
CA VAL A 162 -3.69 -5.53 -12.81
C VAL A 162 -2.92 -6.53 -11.96
N GLN A 163 -1.70 -6.90 -12.34
CA GLN A 163 -0.88 -7.82 -11.55
C GLN A 163 -0.57 -7.25 -10.16
N LEU A 164 -0.16 -5.98 -10.10
CA LEU A 164 0.13 -5.30 -8.84
C LEU A 164 -1.13 -5.21 -7.96
N GLY A 165 -2.29 -4.89 -8.55
CA GLY A 165 -3.58 -4.84 -7.86
C GLY A 165 -4.02 -6.19 -7.32
N GLN A 166 -3.84 -7.25 -8.09
CA GLN A 166 -4.12 -8.63 -7.66
C GLN A 166 -3.23 -9.02 -6.48
N TYR A 167 -1.94 -8.73 -6.56
CA TYR A 167 -1.00 -8.97 -5.47
C TYR A 167 -1.45 -8.27 -4.19
N GLU A 168 -1.77 -6.97 -4.25
CA GLU A 168 -2.25 -6.23 -3.08
C GLU A 168 -3.54 -6.80 -2.49
N MET A 169 -4.47 -7.27 -3.31
CA MET A 169 -5.68 -7.92 -2.81
C MET A 169 -5.37 -9.22 -2.06
N HIS A 170 -4.37 -9.99 -2.51
CA HIS A 170 -3.95 -11.20 -1.82
C HIS A 170 -3.27 -10.91 -0.47
N HIS A 171 -2.59 -9.77 -0.33
CA HIS A 171 -1.86 -9.37 0.89
C HIS A 171 -2.70 -8.51 1.85
N GLY A 172 -4.04 -8.51 1.69
CA GLY A 172 -4.95 -7.79 2.60
C GLY A 172 -5.08 -6.28 2.31
N HIS A 173 -4.40 -5.76 1.28
CA HIS A 173 -4.50 -4.37 0.83
C HIS A 173 -5.63 -4.17 -0.20
N SER A 174 -6.81 -4.70 0.08
CA SER A 174 -7.95 -4.76 -0.86
C SER A 174 -8.37 -3.40 -1.43
N GLN A 175 -8.32 -2.33 -0.64
CA GLN A 175 -8.67 -0.98 -1.10
C GLN A 175 -7.65 -0.43 -2.12
N ARG A 176 -6.36 -0.69 -1.90
CA ARG A 176 -5.31 -0.28 -2.82
C ARG A 176 -5.41 -1.08 -4.11
N GLY A 177 -5.61 -2.39 -4.01
CA GLY A 177 -5.81 -3.27 -5.17
C GLY A 177 -7.01 -2.86 -6.02
N LEU A 178 -8.14 -2.54 -5.36
CA LEU A 178 -9.33 -2.02 -6.05
C LEU A 178 -9.05 -0.68 -6.76
N SER A 179 -8.27 0.19 -6.13
CA SER A 179 -7.87 1.47 -6.73
C SER A 179 -6.99 1.26 -7.95
N ARG A 180 -6.09 0.27 -7.92
CA ARG A 180 -5.26 -0.11 -9.07
C ARG A 180 -6.11 -0.61 -10.25
N PHE A 181 -7.11 -1.45 -9.99
CA PHE A 181 -8.02 -1.92 -11.04
C PHE A 181 -8.87 -0.79 -11.65
N ARG A 182 -9.33 0.16 -10.82
CA ARG A 182 -10.06 1.33 -11.31
C ARG A 182 -9.18 2.19 -12.21
N ALA A 183 -7.93 2.42 -11.83
CA ALA A 183 -6.97 3.14 -12.66
C ALA A 183 -6.62 2.40 -13.94
N ALA A 184 -6.40 1.07 -13.88
CA ALA A 184 -6.14 0.24 -15.05
C ALA A 184 -7.29 0.33 -16.05
N LYS A 185 -8.55 0.28 -15.58
CA LYS A 185 -9.73 0.49 -16.42
C LYS A 185 -9.71 1.85 -17.11
N GLU A 186 -9.42 2.90 -16.37
CA GLU A 186 -9.42 4.27 -16.90
C GLU A 186 -8.31 4.50 -17.92
N ILE A 187 -7.10 3.97 -17.66
CA ILE A 187 -5.96 4.04 -18.59
C ILE A 187 -6.24 3.26 -19.87
N ARG A 188 -6.87 2.09 -19.75
CA ARG A 188 -7.30 1.27 -20.89
C ARG A 188 -8.33 1.99 -21.76
N ASP A 189 -9.31 2.64 -21.15
CA ASP A 189 -10.38 3.36 -21.84
C ASP A 189 -9.91 4.75 -22.35
N SER A 190 -8.74 5.21 -21.92
CA SER A 190 -8.18 6.50 -22.33
C SER A 190 -7.67 6.49 -23.77
N LYS A 191 -7.90 7.59 -24.49
CA LYS A 191 -7.41 7.80 -25.86
C LYS A 191 -5.98 8.36 -25.92
N MET A 192 -5.40 8.68 -24.76
CA MET A 192 -4.07 9.25 -24.61
C MET A 192 -3.07 8.16 -24.26
N VAL A 193 -1.87 8.24 -24.83
CA VAL A 193 -0.75 7.41 -24.38
C VAL A 193 -0.25 7.95 -23.05
N ILE A 194 -0.14 7.07 -22.05
CA ILE A 194 0.30 7.43 -20.71
C ILE A 194 1.80 7.12 -20.59
N THR A 195 2.62 8.17 -20.58
CA THR A 195 4.08 8.08 -20.42
C THR A 195 4.56 8.57 -19.06
N SER A 196 3.66 9.09 -18.22
CA SER A 196 3.96 9.50 -16.85
C SER A 196 2.73 9.45 -15.94
N GLY A 197 2.96 9.30 -14.65
CA GLY A 197 1.95 9.39 -13.60
C GLY A 197 1.26 10.75 -13.57
N ALA A 198 1.96 11.84 -13.91
CA ALA A 198 1.36 13.17 -14.04
C ALA A 198 0.28 13.23 -15.13
N GLN A 199 0.46 12.51 -16.24
CA GLN A 199 -0.58 12.36 -17.26
C GLN A 199 -1.71 11.47 -16.77
N ALA A 200 -1.37 10.33 -16.14
CA ALA A 200 -2.36 9.41 -15.59
C ALA A 200 -3.28 10.10 -14.58
N LYS A 201 -2.74 11.00 -13.74
CA LYS A 201 -3.48 11.76 -12.72
C LYS A 201 -4.61 12.64 -13.29
N LYS A 202 -4.59 12.94 -14.59
CA LYS A 202 -5.69 13.70 -15.24
C LYS A 202 -6.96 12.87 -15.41
N LEU A 203 -6.86 11.55 -15.26
CA LEU A 203 -7.99 10.62 -15.36
C LEU A 203 -8.78 10.59 -14.04
N GLU A 204 -10.11 10.46 -14.13
CA GLU A 204 -11.05 10.63 -13.00
C GLU A 204 -10.72 9.72 -11.80
N ARG A 205 -10.29 8.48 -12.08
CA ARG A 205 -10.07 7.44 -11.07
C ARG A 205 -8.60 7.23 -10.71
N VAL A 206 -7.72 8.13 -11.11
CA VAL A 206 -6.28 8.07 -10.83
C VAL A 206 -5.90 9.16 -9.84
N GLY A 207 -5.84 8.78 -8.56
CA GLY A 207 -5.36 9.66 -7.49
C GLY A 207 -3.83 9.78 -7.46
N THR A 208 -3.32 10.71 -6.65
CA THR A 208 -1.86 10.96 -6.50
C THR A 208 -1.07 9.69 -6.18
N ALA A 209 -1.57 8.84 -5.27
CA ALA A 209 -0.89 7.60 -4.90
C ALA A 209 -0.78 6.60 -6.07
N VAL A 210 -1.83 6.52 -6.90
CA VAL A 210 -1.82 5.65 -8.08
C VAL A 210 -0.93 6.24 -9.18
N ALA A 211 -0.94 7.55 -9.36
CA ALA A 211 -0.03 8.25 -10.27
C ALA A 211 1.44 7.98 -9.93
N THR A 212 1.82 8.05 -8.65
CA THR A 212 3.18 7.70 -8.21
C THR A 212 3.52 6.25 -8.52
N LYS A 213 2.57 5.32 -8.34
CA LYS A 213 2.78 3.91 -8.72
C LYS A 213 2.88 3.71 -10.23
N VAL A 214 2.15 4.50 -11.03
CA VAL A 214 2.31 4.49 -12.49
C VAL A 214 3.72 4.96 -12.87
N ASP A 215 4.22 6.05 -12.27
CA ASP A 215 5.60 6.49 -12.49
C ASP A 215 6.61 5.41 -12.10
N GLN A 216 6.39 4.73 -10.98
CA GLN A 216 7.26 3.64 -10.56
C GLN A 216 7.22 2.45 -11.54
N LEU A 217 6.04 2.05 -12.00
CA LEU A 217 5.90 0.96 -12.97
C LEU A 217 6.55 1.29 -14.31
N LEU A 218 6.47 2.55 -14.75
CA LEU A 218 7.10 2.99 -15.99
C LEU A 218 8.62 3.07 -15.92
N ASN A 219 9.18 3.42 -14.75
CA ASN A 219 10.63 3.62 -14.59
C ASN A 219 11.37 2.37 -14.06
N GLU A 220 10.79 1.70 -13.07
CA GLU A 220 11.41 0.59 -12.33
C GLU A 220 10.78 -0.77 -12.66
N GLY A 221 9.55 -0.77 -13.18
CA GLY A 221 8.80 -1.97 -13.52
C GLY A 221 8.06 -2.60 -12.33
N LEU A 222 7.41 -3.74 -12.61
CA LEU A 222 6.56 -4.45 -11.65
C LEU A 222 7.34 -5.01 -10.45
N ALA A 223 8.56 -5.51 -10.68
CA ALA A 223 9.36 -6.16 -9.64
C ALA A 223 9.68 -5.21 -8.48
N ALA A 224 10.13 -4.00 -8.79
CA ALA A 224 10.41 -2.98 -7.78
C ALA A 224 9.13 -2.57 -7.03
N ALA A 225 8.01 -2.42 -7.76
CA ALA A 225 6.72 -2.09 -7.15
C ALA A 225 6.19 -3.18 -6.21
N LEU A 226 6.57 -4.45 -6.41
CA LEU A 226 6.23 -5.59 -5.56
C LEU A 226 7.19 -5.74 -4.37
N SER A 227 8.48 -5.42 -4.51
CA SER A 227 9.46 -5.56 -3.42
C SER A 227 9.12 -4.77 -2.16
N GLU A 228 8.34 -3.69 -2.29
CA GLU A 228 7.82 -2.93 -1.14
C GLU A 228 6.92 -3.75 -0.21
N TYR A 229 6.40 -4.88 -0.68
CA TYR A 229 5.49 -5.75 0.06
C TYR A 229 6.11 -7.09 0.47
N GLU A 230 7.27 -7.44 -0.10
CA GLU A 230 7.98 -8.69 0.22
C GLU A 230 8.66 -8.61 1.60
N GLY A 231 9.07 -7.40 2.02
CA GLY A 231 9.64 -7.16 3.35
C GLY A 231 8.64 -7.30 4.52
N ASP A 232 7.33 -7.34 4.24
CA ASP A 232 6.28 -7.49 5.27
C ASP A 232 5.87 -8.97 5.47
N GLU A 233 6.39 -9.92 4.68
CA GLU A 233 6.03 -11.34 4.74
C GLU A 233 6.67 -12.09 5.95
N GLU A 234 7.72 -11.53 6.56
CA GLU A 234 8.41 -12.10 7.73
C GLU A 234 7.67 -11.86 9.07
N ALA A 235 6.36 -11.58 9.01
CA ALA A 235 5.51 -11.42 10.20
C ALA A 235 4.33 -12.40 10.24
N LEU A 236 4.45 -13.56 9.59
CA LEU A 236 3.48 -14.65 9.82
C LEU A 236 3.74 -15.32 11.18
N PRO A 237 2.74 -15.37 12.08
CA PRO A 237 2.89 -16.09 13.35
C PRO A 237 3.01 -17.59 13.06
N VAL A 238 4.13 -18.17 13.45
CA VAL A 238 4.29 -19.62 13.58
C VAL A 238 3.26 -20.10 14.59
N ALA A 239 2.15 -20.63 14.10
CA ALA A 239 1.19 -21.34 14.93
C ALA A 239 1.91 -22.58 15.50
N LYS A 240 2.15 -22.56 16.81
CA LYS A 240 2.48 -23.73 17.61
C LYS A 240 1.20 -24.45 18.02
#